data_AF-A0A2H0SQV9-F1
#
_entry.id   AF-A0A2H0SQV9-F1
#
_cell.length_a   1.000
_cell.length_b   1.000
_cell.length_c   1.000
_cell.angle_alpha   90.00
_cell.angle_beta   90.00
_cell.angle_gamma   90.00
#
_symmetry.space_group_name_H-M   'P 1'
#
loop_
_entity.id
_entity.type
_entity.pdbx_description
1 polymer ?
#
loop_
_entity_poly.entity_id
_entity_poly.type
_entity_poly.pdbx_seq_one_letter_code
_entity_poly.pdbx_strand_id
1 'polypeptide(L)'
;LVKQFSEIAGAPLTPQEIEELEMKRVYAEKWVKFYAPEEYQLRPKVELPEAATELSVEQIQFLQDALTMLEEKDWDPTDLQQGLFDKAKQGLGAKYAFQAIYLAFLGKKSGPRAAWFLLSIEPELRTKRITELQNLKTEVVVEPDSNTNNLISTEVKQQFPGIFFASVKISGVQIQKESKELQELTKKILQSLTVSTTEDITSLAPIQAYRKLLKATGTDFHSKRPSPEALLRRIMQGKNLYQINTAVDAYNLAVLETGVGLGGFDASQLTGPVQLRFSNQNESMQLLGDSEPTLTRENQLVYADAEKAITIDLNYRDIDATKITTDTTDILLFADGAPNLAEDDILAALQKGAEYIQQFCSGTIESIVVNK
;
A
#
# COMPACT_ATOMS: atom_id res chain seq x y z
N LEU A 1 -4.60 -8.96 39.76
CA LEU A 1 -3.62 -9.26 40.82
C LEU A 1 -4.24 -10.12 41.93
N VAL A 2 -5.24 -9.62 42.67
CA VAL A 2 -5.93 -10.35 43.75
C VAL A 2 -6.43 -11.73 43.30
N LYS A 3 -7.16 -11.81 42.18
CA LYS A 3 -7.65 -13.09 41.62
C LYS A 3 -6.54 -14.14 41.46
N GLN A 4 -5.43 -13.77 40.83
CA GLN A 4 -4.31 -14.70 40.58
C GLN A 4 -3.59 -15.12 41.87
N PHE A 5 -3.42 -14.22 42.84
CA PHE A 5 -2.79 -14.57 44.11
C PHE A 5 -3.71 -15.44 44.97
N SER A 6 -5.02 -15.26 44.91
CA SER A 6 -5.99 -16.19 45.52
C SER A 6 -5.92 -17.58 44.88
N GLU A 7 -5.74 -17.67 43.55
CA GLU A 7 -5.57 -18.94 42.84
C GLU A 7 -4.27 -19.66 43.27
N ILE A 8 -3.16 -18.93 43.42
CA ILE A 8 -1.88 -19.48 43.91
C ILE A 8 -1.98 -19.93 45.36
N ALA A 9 -2.65 -19.15 46.22
CA ALA A 9 -2.85 -19.47 47.63
C ALA A 9 -3.83 -20.63 47.84
N GLY A 10 -4.62 -21.00 46.82
CA GLY A 10 -5.66 -22.02 46.90
C GLY A 10 -6.88 -21.61 47.74
N ALA A 11 -6.97 -20.33 48.13
CA ALA A 11 -8.03 -19.76 48.94
C ALA A 11 -8.16 -18.24 48.69
N PRO A 12 -9.32 -17.61 48.96
CA PRO A 12 -9.44 -16.16 48.90
C PRO A 12 -8.48 -15.47 49.86
N LEU A 13 -7.77 -14.44 49.39
CA LEU A 13 -6.90 -13.63 50.24
C LEU A 13 -7.71 -12.91 51.33
N THR A 14 -7.14 -12.84 52.53
CA THR A 14 -7.64 -12.05 53.66
C THR A 14 -7.50 -10.54 53.37
N PRO A 15 -8.26 -9.68 54.07
CA PRO A 15 -8.13 -8.23 53.91
C PRO A 15 -6.70 -7.71 54.15
N GLN A 16 -5.98 -8.29 55.11
CA GLN A 16 -4.60 -7.94 55.42
C GLN A 16 -3.64 -8.33 54.28
N GLU A 17 -3.82 -9.52 53.68
CA GLU A 17 -3.02 -9.96 52.53
C GLU A 17 -3.30 -9.11 51.28
N ILE A 18 -4.53 -8.65 51.09
CA ILE A 18 -4.88 -7.72 50.01
C ILE A 18 -4.18 -6.37 50.21
N GLU A 19 -4.19 -5.83 51.43
CA GLU A 19 -3.52 -4.57 51.76
C GLU A 19 -1.99 -4.67 51.55
N GLU A 20 -1.38 -5.77 51.99
CA GLU A 20 0.04 -6.04 51.76
C GLU A 20 0.38 -6.19 50.27
N LEU A 21 -0.49 -6.86 49.51
CA LEU A 21 -0.35 -7.03 48.07
C LEU A 21 -0.41 -5.68 47.34
N GLU A 22 -1.33 -4.81 47.74
CA GLU A 22 -1.44 -3.45 47.20
C GLU A 22 -0.20 -2.61 47.53
N MET A 23 0.31 -2.67 48.77
CA MET A 23 1.58 -2.02 49.13
C MET A 23 2.75 -2.54 48.29
N LYS A 24 2.87 -3.86 48.13
CA LYS A 24 3.90 -4.49 47.29
C LYS A 24 3.77 -4.08 45.83
N ARG A 25 2.54 -3.96 45.29
CA ARG A 25 2.31 -3.44 43.94
C ARG A 25 2.86 -2.03 43.80
N VAL A 26 2.52 -1.14 44.74
CA VAL A 26 2.99 0.27 44.73
C VAL A 26 4.52 0.34 44.83
N TYR A 27 5.15 -0.48 45.67
CA TYR A 27 6.61 -0.51 45.76
C TYR A 27 7.26 -1.07 44.49
N ALA A 28 6.70 -2.12 43.90
CA ALA A 28 7.17 -2.65 42.63
C ALA A 28 7.04 -1.62 41.51
N GLU A 29 5.93 -0.89 41.43
CA GLU A 29 5.73 0.20 40.45
C GLU A 29 6.77 1.31 40.61
N LYS A 30 7.02 1.75 41.85
CA LYS A 30 8.05 2.76 42.15
C LYS A 30 9.45 2.23 41.85
N TRP A 31 9.75 0.98 42.18
CA TRP A 31 11.03 0.36 41.88
C TRP A 31 11.27 0.28 40.37
N VAL A 32 10.30 -0.20 39.60
CA VAL A 32 10.35 -0.24 38.13
C VAL A 32 10.58 1.16 37.54
N LYS A 33 9.93 2.18 38.11
CA LYS A 33 10.02 3.56 37.61
C LYS A 33 11.35 4.25 37.91
N PHE A 34 11.93 4.03 39.10
CA PHE A 34 13.03 4.86 39.60
C PHE A 34 14.36 4.11 39.78
N TYR A 35 14.34 2.78 39.88
CA TYR A 35 15.51 2.00 40.32
C TYR A 35 15.80 0.77 39.47
N ALA A 36 14.82 0.25 38.72
CA ALA A 36 14.98 -0.98 37.97
C ALA A 36 16.00 -0.83 36.84
N PRO A 37 16.97 -1.76 36.73
CA PRO A 37 17.82 -1.87 35.56
C PRO A 37 16.99 -1.97 34.27
N GLU A 38 17.56 -1.51 33.15
CA GLU A 38 16.84 -1.43 31.87
C GLU A 38 16.20 -2.77 31.48
N GLU A 39 16.82 -3.90 31.79
CA GLU A 39 16.30 -5.25 31.52
C GLU A 39 14.91 -5.51 32.13
N TYR A 40 14.60 -4.93 33.29
CA TYR A 40 13.32 -5.07 33.99
C TYR A 40 12.26 -4.04 33.59
N GLN A 41 12.62 -3.07 32.73
CA GLN A 41 11.68 -2.09 32.19
C GLN A 41 10.98 -2.68 30.94
N LEU A 42 10.03 -3.58 31.18
CA LEU A 42 9.28 -4.30 30.14
C LEU A 42 8.02 -3.52 29.69
N ARG A 43 8.19 -2.22 29.39
CA ARG A 43 7.11 -1.38 28.87
C ARG A 43 7.18 -1.31 27.35
N PRO A 44 6.04 -1.38 26.65
CA PRO A 44 6.03 -1.17 25.21
C PRO A 44 6.58 0.23 24.89
N LYS A 45 7.53 0.31 23.97
CA LYS A 45 8.08 1.58 23.48
C LYS A 45 7.03 2.25 22.59
N VAL A 46 6.83 3.55 22.78
CA VAL A 46 5.89 4.37 22.00
C VAL A 46 6.39 4.57 20.57
N GLU A 47 7.70 4.81 20.44
CA GLU A 47 8.40 4.84 19.15
C GLU A 47 8.85 3.44 18.75
N LEU A 48 9.01 3.25 17.43
CA LEU A 48 9.49 2.00 16.88
C LEU A 48 10.92 1.71 17.35
N PRO A 49 11.18 0.55 18.00
CA PRO A 49 12.53 0.19 18.39
C PRO A 49 13.43 -0.05 17.16
N GLU A 50 14.66 0.44 17.17
CA GLU A 50 15.64 0.19 16.08
C GLU A 50 15.80 -1.30 15.78
N ALA A 51 15.86 -2.15 16.80
CA ALA A 51 15.95 -3.60 16.66
C ALA A 51 14.72 -4.25 15.99
N ALA A 52 13.61 -3.51 15.86
CA ALA A 52 12.42 -3.98 15.14
C ALA A 52 12.56 -3.82 13.61
N THR A 53 13.48 -2.97 13.12
CA THR A 53 13.74 -2.78 11.68
C THR A 53 14.32 -4.04 11.03
N GLU A 54 15.03 -4.87 11.81
CA GLU A 54 15.65 -6.13 11.38
C GLU A 54 14.66 -7.30 11.24
N LEU A 55 13.39 -7.12 11.62
CA LEU A 55 12.40 -8.19 11.54
C LEU A 55 12.22 -8.67 10.09
N SER A 56 12.07 -9.97 9.86
CA SER A 56 11.78 -10.52 8.53
C SER A 56 10.32 -10.30 8.11
N VAL A 57 10.02 -10.49 6.83
CA VAL A 57 8.64 -10.42 6.31
C VAL A 57 7.74 -11.43 7.02
N GLU A 58 8.23 -12.65 7.25
CA GLU A 58 7.51 -13.71 7.94
C GLU A 58 7.32 -13.40 9.44
N GLN A 59 8.26 -12.69 10.07
CA GLN A 59 8.10 -12.17 11.42
C GLN A 59 6.99 -11.12 11.50
N ILE A 60 6.93 -10.22 10.53
CA ILE A 60 5.91 -9.17 10.46
C ILE A 60 4.54 -9.77 10.16
N GLN A 61 4.46 -10.75 9.26
CA GLN A 61 3.23 -11.49 8.99
C GLN A 61 2.72 -12.21 10.25
N PHE A 62 3.61 -12.85 11.02
CA PHE A 62 3.21 -13.45 12.30
C PHE A 62 2.64 -12.42 13.28
N LEU A 63 3.23 -11.22 13.34
CA LEU A 63 2.73 -10.14 14.19
C LEU A 63 1.36 -9.61 13.74
N GLN A 64 1.12 -9.54 12.43
CA GLN A 64 -0.19 -9.21 11.86
C GLN A 64 -1.22 -10.27 12.21
N ASP A 65 -0.89 -11.55 12.05
CA ASP A 65 -1.79 -12.64 12.41
C ASP A 65 -2.12 -12.63 13.91
N ALA A 66 -1.13 -12.32 14.76
CA ALA A 66 -1.35 -12.13 16.19
C ALA A 66 -2.28 -10.95 16.50
N LEU A 67 -2.19 -9.84 15.74
CA LEU A 67 -3.11 -8.71 15.85
C LEU A 67 -4.54 -9.10 15.45
N THR A 68 -4.70 -9.80 14.31
CA THR A 68 -6.01 -10.30 13.88
C THR A 68 -6.63 -11.21 14.94
N MET A 69 -5.85 -12.15 15.49
CA MET A 69 -6.33 -13.00 16.59
C MET A 69 -6.82 -12.15 17.77
N LEU A 70 -6.05 -11.14 18.19
CA LEU A 70 -6.43 -10.24 19.30
C LEU A 70 -7.72 -9.46 19.04
N GLU A 71 -8.11 -9.23 17.79
CA GLU A 71 -9.31 -8.49 17.38
C GLU A 71 -10.53 -9.40 17.18
N GLU A 72 -10.33 -10.70 16.97
CA GLU A 72 -11.43 -11.66 16.72
C GLU A 72 -12.41 -11.78 17.90
N LYS A 73 -11.90 -11.69 19.13
CA LYS A 73 -12.69 -11.82 20.37
C LYS A 73 -11.88 -11.37 21.58
N ASP A 74 -12.58 -11.23 22.71
CA ASP A 74 -11.91 -11.16 24.01
C ASP A 74 -11.29 -12.51 24.36
N TRP A 75 -9.96 -12.52 24.49
CA TRP A 75 -9.22 -13.73 24.81
C TRP A 75 -8.95 -13.88 26.31
N ASP A 76 -9.07 -15.11 26.81
CA ASP A 76 -8.29 -15.49 27.99
C ASP A 76 -6.80 -15.49 27.62
N PRO A 77 -5.92 -14.87 28.42
CA PRO A 77 -4.49 -14.82 28.13
C PRO A 77 -3.83 -16.20 27.94
N THR A 78 -4.32 -17.24 28.61
CA THR A 78 -3.79 -18.60 28.49
C THR A 78 -4.15 -19.21 27.13
N ASP A 79 -5.40 -19.04 26.71
CA ASP A 79 -5.88 -19.52 25.41
C ASP A 79 -5.18 -18.79 24.26
N LEU A 80 -4.99 -17.47 24.39
CA LEU A 80 -4.23 -16.70 23.41
C LEU A 80 -2.76 -17.14 23.36
N GLN A 81 -2.14 -17.40 24.51
CA GLN A 81 -0.77 -17.88 24.57
C GLN A 81 -0.60 -19.20 23.81
N GLN A 82 -1.57 -20.10 23.95
CA GLN A 82 -1.60 -21.37 23.23
C GLN A 82 -1.82 -21.14 21.73
N GLY A 83 -2.79 -20.30 21.35
CA GLY A 83 -3.06 -19.96 19.96
C GLY A 83 -1.84 -19.34 19.24
N LEU A 84 -1.15 -18.40 19.88
CA LEU A 84 0.08 -17.80 19.36
C LEU A 84 1.18 -18.86 19.16
N PHE A 85 1.28 -19.84 20.06
CA PHE A 85 2.24 -20.92 19.96
C PHE A 85 1.93 -21.90 18.82
N ASP A 86 0.66 -22.24 18.64
CA ASP A 86 0.20 -23.11 17.56
C ASP A 86 0.40 -22.43 16.20
N LYS A 87 0.05 -21.14 16.10
CA LYS A 87 0.32 -20.32 14.92
C LYS A 87 1.82 -20.23 14.61
N ALA A 88 2.64 -20.00 15.63
CA ALA A 88 4.09 -19.96 15.48
C ALA A 88 4.66 -21.29 14.97
N LYS A 89 4.16 -22.43 15.46
CA LYS A 89 4.59 -23.77 15.02
C LYS A 89 4.25 -24.10 13.57
N GLN A 90 3.17 -23.54 13.05
CA GLN A 90 2.77 -23.75 11.65
C GLN A 90 3.63 -22.97 10.66
N GLY A 91 4.40 -21.99 11.12
CA GLY A 91 5.27 -21.17 10.28
C GLY A 91 6.67 -21.02 10.87
N LEU A 92 6.97 -19.81 11.35
CA LEU A 92 8.30 -19.32 11.70
C LEU A 92 9.03 -20.09 12.82
N GLY A 93 8.31 -20.90 13.59
CA GLY A 93 8.78 -21.55 14.80
C GLY A 93 8.71 -20.63 16.02
N ALA A 94 8.44 -21.23 17.19
CA ALA A 94 8.17 -20.50 18.43
C ALA A 94 9.29 -19.51 18.81
N LYS A 95 10.55 -19.87 18.63
CA LYS A 95 11.66 -18.98 19.01
C LYS A 95 11.58 -17.63 18.28
N TYR A 96 11.51 -17.65 16.96
CA TYR A 96 11.56 -16.44 16.13
C TYR A 96 10.24 -15.66 16.16
N ALA A 97 9.11 -16.36 16.31
CA ALA A 97 7.79 -15.76 16.41
C ALA A 97 7.63 -14.95 17.70
N PHE A 98 7.99 -15.54 18.84
CA PHE A 98 7.93 -14.83 20.13
C PHE A 98 8.99 -13.73 20.20
N GLN A 99 10.18 -13.97 19.64
CA GLN A 99 11.21 -12.92 19.50
C GLN A 99 10.70 -11.72 18.71
N ALA A 100 9.90 -11.93 17.66
CA ALA A 100 9.31 -10.84 16.87
C ALA A 100 8.45 -9.92 17.73
N ILE A 101 7.63 -10.47 18.62
CA ILE A 101 6.78 -9.68 19.54
C ILE A 101 7.63 -8.78 20.42
N TYR A 102 8.71 -9.31 21.00
CA TYR A 102 9.56 -8.55 21.91
C TYR A 102 10.43 -7.53 21.18
N LEU A 103 10.95 -7.86 19.99
CA LEU A 103 11.69 -6.90 19.18
C LEU A 103 10.79 -5.76 18.74
N ALA A 104 9.58 -6.09 18.26
CA ALA A 104 8.60 -5.11 17.83
C ALA A 104 8.23 -4.14 18.94
N PHE A 105 7.91 -4.60 20.15
CA PHE A 105 7.35 -3.74 21.19
C PHE A 105 8.33 -3.31 22.29
N LEU A 106 9.36 -4.09 22.59
CA LEU A 106 10.36 -3.80 23.63
C LEU A 106 11.73 -3.42 23.07
N GLY A 107 12.04 -3.79 21.82
CA GLY A 107 13.39 -3.73 21.27
C GLY A 107 14.34 -4.76 21.88
N LYS A 108 13.81 -5.86 22.43
CA LYS A 108 14.58 -6.91 23.12
C LYS A 108 14.27 -8.27 22.51
N LYS A 109 15.20 -9.23 22.59
CA LYS A 109 15.00 -10.59 22.02
C LYS A 109 14.08 -11.49 22.87
N SER A 110 13.79 -11.10 24.11
CA SER A 110 12.96 -11.84 25.05
C SER A 110 12.17 -10.88 25.93
N GLY A 111 11.06 -11.35 26.48
CA GLY A 111 10.19 -10.55 27.34
C GLY A 111 9.26 -11.42 28.18
N PRO A 112 8.22 -10.80 28.77
CA PRO A 112 7.24 -11.51 29.59
C PRO A 112 6.36 -12.42 28.73
N ARG A 113 5.47 -13.23 29.34
CA ARG A 113 4.56 -14.08 28.55
C ARG A 113 3.79 -13.26 27.51
N ALA A 114 3.93 -13.62 26.25
CA ALA A 114 3.57 -12.73 25.15
C ALA A 114 2.08 -12.41 25.06
N ALA A 115 1.19 -13.34 25.40
CA ALA A 115 -0.25 -13.06 25.40
C ALA A 115 -0.63 -11.98 26.42
N TRP A 116 -0.18 -12.12 27.67
CA TRP A 116 -0.37 -11.10 28.72
C TRP A 116 0.27 -9.77 28.35
N PHE A 117 1.43 -9.83 27.72
CA PHE A 117 2.12 -8.64 27.26
C PHE A 117 1.30 -7.92 26.18
N LEU A 118 0.91 -8.60 25.10
CA LEU A 118 0.14 -8.02 24.01
C LEU A 118 -1.22 -7.48 24.48
N LEU A 119 -1.91 -8.19 25.38
CA LEU A 119 -3.18 -7.74 25.96
C LEU A 119 -3.01 -6.51 26.89
N SER A 120 -1.79 -6.25 27.38
CA SER A 120 -1.49 -5.05 28.17
C SER A 120 -1.12 -3.82 27.33
N ILE A 121 -0.98 -3.98 26.02
CA ILE A 121 -0.65 -2.89 25.10
C ILE A 121 -1.95 -2.29 24.55
N GLU A 122 -2.07 -0.95 24.61
CA GLU A 122 -3.22 -0.23 24.06
C GLU A 122 -3.47 -0.63 22.59
N PRO A 123 -4.73 -0.88 22.18
CA PRO A 123 -5.08 -1.25 20.80
C PRO A 123 -4.43 -0.36 19.74
N GLU A 124 -4.45 0.97 19.95
CA GLU A 124 -3.92 1.93 19.00
C GLU A 124 -2.41 1.76 18.79
N LEU A 125 -1.67 1.43 19.85
CA LEU A 125 -0.23 1.19 19.74
C LEU A 125 0.06 -0.14 19.05
N ARG A 126 -0.78 -1.17 19.23
CA ARG A 126 -0.63 -2.44 18.51
C ARG A 126 -0.81 -2.23 17.01
N THR A 127 -1.92 -1.62 16.59
CA THR A 127 -2.20 -1.34 15.18
C THR A 127 -1.11 -0.45 14.58
N LYS A 128 -0.77 0.67 15.25
CA LYS A 128 0.31 1.57 14.81
C LYS A 128 1.63 0.82 14.60
N ARG A 129 2.03 -0.07 15.53
CA ARG A 129 3.29 -0.81 15.45
C ARG A 129 3.33 -1.75 14.25
N ILE A 130 2.23 -2.44 13.96
CA ILE A 130 2.16 -3.32 12.79
C ILE A 130 2.23 -2.49 11.50
N THR A 131 1.51 -1.37 11.42
CA THR A 131 1.58 -0.44 10.28
C THR A 131 2.99 0.12 10.08
N GLU A 132 3.68 0.57 11.15
CA GLU A 132 5.08 1.04 11.08
C GLU A 132 6.01 -0.05 10.51
N LEU A 133 5.86 -1.29 10.96
CA LEU A 133 6.69 -2.41 10.50
C LEU A 133 6.37 -2.85 9.07
N GLN A 134 5.10 -2.84 8.69
CA GLN A 134 4.68 -3.07 7.32
C GLN A 134 5.26 -1.99 6.41
N ASN A 135 5.09 -0.71 6.76
CA ASN A 135 5.65 0.41 6.01
C ASN A 135 7.17 0.30 5.85
N LEU A 136 7.91 -0.10 6.88
CA LEU A 136 9.36 -0.31 6.76
C LEU A 136 9.77 -1.41 5.77
N LYS A 137 8.92 -2.43 5.56
CA LYS A 137 9.18 -3.49 4.57
C LYS A 137 8.59 -3.17 3.20
N THR A 138 7.53 -2.39 3.17
CA THR A 138 7.01 -1.76 1.96
C THR A 138 8.00 -0.69 1.43
N GLU A 139 8.80 -0.06 2.30
CA GLU A 139 9.79 0.97 1.95
C GLU A 139 11.13 0.43 1.43
N VAL A 140 11.50 -0.85 1.59
CA VAL A 140 12.77 -1.38 1.03
C VAL A 140 12.67 -2.86 0.62
N VAL A 141 12.05 -3.12 -0.54
CA VAL A 141 12.56 -4.07 -1.53
C VAL A 141 12.55 -3.37 -2.88
N VAL A 142 13.35 -2.30 -2.98
CA VAL A 142 13.93 -1.93 -4.27
C VAL A 142 15.01 -2.99 -4.51
N GLU A 143 14.67 -4.08 -5.21
CA GLU A 143 15.74 -4.83 -5.85
C GLU A 143 16.36 -3.90 -6.90
N PRO A 144 17.65 -3.53 -6.79
CA PRO A 144 18.36 -3.09 -7.96
C PRO A 144 18.59 -4.37 -8.78
N ASP A 145 17.58 -4.83 -9.51
CA ASP A 145 17.86 -5.79 -10.56
C ASP A 145 18.82 -5.08 -11.51
N SER A 146 20.06 -5.56 -11.52
CA SER A 146 21.22 -4.97 -12.19
C SER A 146 21.12 -4.90 -13.73
N ASN A 147 19.89 -5.01 -14.25
CA ASN A 147 19.48 -4.82 -15.65
C ASN A 147 18.37 -3.77 -15.87
N THR A 148 17.87 -3.07 -14.84
CA THR A 148 16.78 -2.05 -14.95
C THR A 148 17.21 -0.68 -15.48
N ASN A 149 18.47 -0.52 -15.91
CA ASN A 149 19.08 0.81 -16.12
C ASN A 149 18.52 1.66 -17.29
N ASN A 150 17.48 1.24 -18.03
CA ASN A 150 16.99 2.03 -19.16
C ASN A 150 15.51 1.85 -19.56
N LEU A 151 14.59 1.64 -18.61
CA LEU A 151 13.14 1.61 -18.93
C LEU A 151 12.53 3.01 -19.17
N ILE A 152 13.36 4.05 -19.18
CA ILE A 152 13.01 5.35 -19.75
C ILE A 152 14.08 5.67 -20.79
N SER A 153 13.67 6.00 -22.01
CA SER A 153 14.60 6.27 -23.10
C SER A 153 15.51 7.45 -22.77
N THR A 154 16.73 7.44 -23.33
CA THR A 154 17.72 8.49 -23.06
C THR A 154 17.23 9.87 -23.51
N GLU A 155 16.50 9.95 -24.62
CA GLU A 155 15.90 11.17 -25.16
C GLU A 155 14.85 11.73 -24.20
N VAL A 156 14.01 10.87 -23.64
CA VAL A 156 12.99 11.27 -22.64
C VAL A 156 13.67 11.78 -21.37
N LYS A 157 14.70 11.09 -20.85
CA LYS A 157 15.48 11.55 -19.69
C LYS A 157 16.16 12.88 -19.93
N GLN A 158 16.71 13.09 -21.13
CA GLN A 158 17.35 14.35 -21.52
C GLN A 158 16.34 15.51 -21.60
N GLN A 159 15.16 15.28 -22.18
CA GLN A 159 14.13 16.31 -22.31
C GLN A 159 13.42 16.61 -20.98
N PHE A 160 13.25 15.60 -20.13
CA PHE A 160 12.55 15.70 -18.85
C PHE A 160 13.39 15.15 -17.69
N PRO A 161 14.43 15.88 -17.24
CA PRO A 161 15.23 15.45 -16.10
C PRO A 161 14.35 15.25 -14.86
N GLY A 162 14.46 14.06 -14.24
CA GLY A 162 13.64 13.67 -13.09
C GLY A 162 12.25 13.13 -13.44
N ILE A 163 11.98 12.81 -14.70
CA ILE A 163 10.85 11.96 -15.07
C ILE A 163 11.12 10.53 -14.57
N PHE A 164 10.08 9.89 -14.06
CA PHE A 164 10.13 8.51 -13.57
C PHE A 164 8.74 7.90 -13.71
N PHE A 165 8.62 6.60 -13.51
CA PHE A 165 7.33 5.95 -13.29
C PHE A 165 7.53 4.78 -12.35
N ALA A 166 6.46 4.39 -11.67
CA ALA A 166 6.47 3.20 -10.82
C ALA A 166 5.50 2.16 -11.39
N SER A 167 5.81 0.88 -11.20
CA SER A 167 4.92 -0.21 -11.59
C SER A 167 4.86 -1.29 -10.54
N VAL A 168 3.75 -2.01 -10.51
CA VAL A 168 3.53 -3.16 -9.63
C VAL A 168 2.72 -4.23 -10.34
N LYS A 169 3.13 -5.48 -10.18
CA LYS A 169 2.35 -6.63 -10.67
C LYS A 169 1.41 -7.11 -9.56
N ILE A 170 0.17 -7.41 -9.94
CA ILE A 170 -0.84 -7.99 -9.05
C ILE A 170 -1.28 -9.30 -9.67
N SER A 171 -0.90 -10.41 -9.05
CA SER A 171 -1.07 -11.75 -9.62
C SER A 171 -2.28 -12.47 -9.01
N GLY A 172 -2.98 -13.26 -9.83
CA GLY A 172 -4.12 -14.07 -9.40
C GLY A 172 -5.39 -13.29 -9.02
N VAL A 173 -5.66 -12.18 -9.72
CA VAL A 173 -6.89 -11.39 -9.53
C VAL A 173 -8.13 -12.12 -10.08
N GLN A 174 -9.27 -11.82 -9.50
CA GLN A 174 -10.61 -12.28 -9.88
C GLN A 174 -11.49 -11.06 -10.15
N ILE A 175 -11.60 -10.71 -11.43
CA ILE A 175 -12.24 -9.46 -11.85
C ILE A 175 -13.71 -9.72 -12.17
N GLN A 176 -14.59 -8.90 -11.60
CA GLN A 176 -16.02 -8.96 -11.85
C GLN A 176 -16.46 -7.73 -12.66
N LYS A 177 -17.63 -7.84 -13.30
CA LYS A 177 -18.21 -6.71 -14.04
C LYS A 177 -18.56 -5.53 -13.13
N GLU A 178 -19.00 -5.80 -11.91
CA GLU A 178 -19.39 -4.78 -10.94
C GLU A 178 -19.28 -5.32 -9.51
N SER A 179 -19.11 -4.43 -8.54
CA SER A 179 -19.19 -4.73 -7.11
C SER A 179 -20.00 -3.66 -6.39
N LYS A 180 -21.03 -4.08 -5.63
CA LYS A 180 -21.84 -3.16 -4.83
C LYS A 180 -21.01 -2.49 -3.74
N GLU A 181 -20.10 -3.23 -3.12
CA GLU A 181 -19.21 -2.72 -2.08
C GLU A 181 -18.28 -1.63 -2.62
N LEU A 182 -17.70 -1.86 -3.82
CA LEU A 182 -16.88 -0.85 -4.50
C LEU A 182 -17.72 0.39 -4.87
N GLN A 183 -18.95 0.20 -5.34
CA GLN A 183 -19.85 1.32 -5.66
C GLN A 183 -20.22 2.13 -4.42
N GLU A 184 -20.41 1.48 -3.26
CA GLU A 184 -20.67 2.15 -1.99
C GLU A 184 -19.44 2.90 -1.48
N LEU A 185 -18.25 2.30 -1.55
CA LEU A 185 -16.99 2.96 -1.21
C LEU A 185 -16.75 4.18 -2.12
N THR A 186 -16.96 4.01 -3.43
CA THR A 186 -16.87 5.10 -4.41
C THR A 186 -17.77 6.27 -3.99
N LYS A 187 -19.04 6.02 -3.65
CA LYS A 187 -19.95 7.08 -3.19
C LYS A 187 -19.43 7.79 -1.94
N LYS A 188 -18.88 7.05 -0.97
CA LYS A 188 -18.32 7.63 0.26
C LYS A 188 -17.13 8.54 -0.03
N ILE A 189 -16.20 8.09 -0.88
CA ILE A 189 -15.02 8.87 -1.25
C ILE A 189 -15.41 10.12 -2.03
N LEU A 190 -16.33 10.01 -2.98
CA LEU A 190 -16.83 11.17 -3.73
C LEU A 190 -17.46 12.23 -2.82
N GLN A 191 -18.05 11.84 -1.69
CA GLN A 191 -18.59 12.78 -0.69
C GLN A 191 -17.49 13.44 0.15
N SER A 192 -16.32 12.82 0.30
CA SER A 192 -15.18 13.37 1.04
C SER A 192 -14.18 14.13 0.18
N LEU A 193 -14.34 14.14 -1.15
CA LEU A 193 -13.46 14.91 -2.03
C LEU A 193 -13.54 16.40 -1.70
N THR A 194 -12.38 17.02 -1.50
CA THR A 194 -12.24 18.43 -1.16
C THR A 194 -12.26 19.36 -2.36
N VAL A 195 -12.15 18.81 -3.57
CA VAL A 195 -12.18 19.59 -4.82
C VAL A 195 -13.61 20.03 -5.14
N SER A 196 -13.84 21.34 -5.13
CA SER A 196 -15.15 21.96 -5.34
C SER A 196 -15.18 22.86 -6.56
N THR A 197 -14.02 23.36 -6.98
CA THR A 197 -13.87 24.25 -8.13
C THR A 197 -12.91 23.69 -9.18
N THR A 198 -12.96 24.27 -10.38
CA THR A 198 -11.96 24.00 -11.40
C THR A 198 -10.56 24.42 -10.94
N GLU A 199 -10.45 25.50 -10.18
CA GLU A 199 -9.16 26.00 -9.70
C GLU A 199 -8.51 24.99 -8.74
N ASP A 200 -9.31 24.41 -7.84
CA ASP A 200 -8.85 23.37 -6.91
C ASP A 200 -8.18 22.22 -7.68
N ILE A 201 -8.87 21.71 -8.71
CA ILE A 201 -8.35 20.63 -9.57
C ILE A 201 -7.06 21.07 -10.27
N THR A 202 -7.03 22.26 -10.88
CA THR A 202 -5.85 22.69 -11.63
C THR A 202 -4.67 23.11 -10.77
N SER A 203 -4.89 23.31 -9.47
CA SER A 203 -3.86 23.60 -8.48
C SER A 203 -3.12 22.35 -7.98
N LEU A 204 -3.67 21.15 -8.20
CA LEU A 204 -3.03 19.89 -7.79
C LEU A 204 -1.67 19.71 -8.49
N ALA A 205 -0.62 19.46 -7.71
CA ALA A 205 0.75 19.34 -8.21
C ALA A 205 0.90 18.29 -9.33
N PRO A 206 0.32 17.07 -9.23
CA PRO A 206 0.35 16.11 -10.32
C PRO A 206 -0.26 16.65 -11.62
N ILE A 207 -1.41 17.32 -11.53
CA ILE A 207 -2.12 17.86 -12.70
C ILE A 207 -1.30 18.96 -13.38
N GLN A 208 -0.65 19.84 -12.61
CA GLN A 208 0.25 20.85 -13.16
C GLN A 208 1.45 20.22 -13.87
N ALA A 209 2.05 19.19 -13.27
CA ALA A 209 3.18 18.47 -13.84
C ALA A 209 2.81 17.76 -15.15
N TYR A 210 1.69 17.03 -15.17
CA TYR A 210 1.20 16.34 -16.37
C TYR A 210 0.86 17.33 -17.49
N ARG A 211 0.18 18.44 -17.19
CA ARG A 211 -0.09 19.49 -18.20
C ARG A 211 1.19 20.05 -18.82
N LYS A 212 2.24 20.23 -18.00
CA LYS A 212 3.55 20.70 -18.48
C LYS A 212 4.21 19.67 -19.40
N LEU A 213 4.17 18.39 -19.05
CA LEU A 213 4.66 17.30 -19.89
C LEU A 213 3.90 17.22 -21.22
N LEU A 214 2.56 17.16 -21.18
CA LEU A 214 1.71 17.12 -22.37
C LEU A 214 1.95 18.32 -23.29
N LYS A 215 2.04 19.52 -22.72
CA LYS A 215 2.34 20.73 -23.51
C LYS A 215 3.72 20.65 -24.16
N ALA A 216 4.73 20.13 -23.47
CA ALA A 216 6.10 20.01 -23.97
C ALA A 216 6.24 18.97 -25.09
N THR A 217 5.34 17.97 -25.16
CA THR A 217 5.27 16.97 -26.23
C THR A 217 4.26 17.35 -27.33
N GLY A 218 3.74 18.59 -27.31
CA GLY A 218 2.81 19.09 -28.33
C GLY A 218 1.36 18.59 -28.18
N THR A 219 1.02 17.98 -27.05
CA THR A 219 -0.36 17.62 -26.70
C THR A 219 -1.11 18.83 -26.14
N ASP A 220 -2.20 19.21 -26.82
CA ASP A 220 -3.16 20.16 -26.29
C ASP A 220 -3.96 19.53 -25.14
N PHE A 221 -3.57 19.85 -23.90
CA PHE A 221 -4.22 19.29 -22.72
C PHE A 221 -5.65 19.82 -22.50
N HIS A 222 -6.09 20.87 -23.21
CA HIS A 222 -7.49 21.33 -23.12
C HIS A 222 -8.45 20.35 -23.80
N SER A 223 -8.01 19.73 -24.90
CA SER A 223 -8.73 18.64 -25.57
C SER A 223 -8.38 17.26 -24.99
N LYS A 224 -7.11 17.02 -24.66
CA LYS A 224 -6.61 15.74 -24.10
C LYS A 224 -6.11 15.91 -22.66
N ARG A 225 -7.06 16.02 -21.72
CA ARG A 225 -6.73 16.23 -20.29
C ARG A 225 -6.02 15.00 -19.71
N PRO A 226 -5.07 15.20 -18.77
CA PRO A 226 -4.57 14.10 -17.94
C PRO A 226 -5.73 13.33 -17.27
N SER A 227 -5.57 12.01 -17.11
CA SER A 227 -6.62 11.12 -16.56
C SER A 227 -7.21 11.63 -15.22
N PRO A 228 -6.41 12.00 -14.21
CA PRO A 228 -6.94 12.51 -12.94
C PRO A 228 -7.78 13.78 -13.12
N GLU A 229 -7.32 14.71 -13.98
CA GLU A 229 -8.07 15.93 -14.27
C GLU A 229 -9.41 15.63 -14.96
N ALA A 230 -9.41 14.70 -15.91
CA ALA A 230 -10.63 14.30 -16.63
C ALA A 230 -11.67 13.67 -15.68
N LEU A 231 -11.23 12.80 -14.77
CA LEU A 231 -12.09 12.14 -13.79
C LEU A 231 -12.66 13.14 -12.76
N LEU A 232 -11.82 14.00 -12.17
CA LEU A 232 -12.27 14.98 -11.18
C LEU A 232 -13.25 15.99 -11.80
N ARG A 233 -12.99 16.47 -13.02
CA ARG A 233 -13.92 17.36 -13.72
C ARG A 233 -15.25 16.70 -14.03
N ARG A 234 -15.25 15.40 -14.36
CA ARG A 234 -16.46 14.64 -14.62
C ARG A 234 -17.35 14.61 -13.39
N ILE A 235 -16.78 14.34 -12.21
CA ILE A 235 -17.49 14.36 -10.93
C ILE A 235 -18.02 15.76 -10.60
N MET A 236 -17.19 16.79 -10.75
CA MET A 236 -17.57 18.18 -10.52
C MET A 236 -18.74 18.62 -11.44
N GLN A 237 -18.86 18.06 -12.64
CA GLN A 237 -20.00 18.27 -13.55
C GLN A 237 -21.27 17.50 -13.15
N GLY A 238 -21.29 16.84 -11.99
CA GLY A 238 -22.41 16.02 -11.52
C GLY A 238 -22.61 14.72 -12.29
N LYS A 239 -21.59 14.26 -13.04
CA LYS A 239 -21.65 12.99 -13.77
C LYS A 239 -21.07 11.87 -12.93
N ASN A 240 -21.67 10.69 -13.02
CA ASN A 240 -21.11 9.48 -12.43
C ASN A 240 -19.82 9.07 -13.15
N LEU A 241 -18.91 8.41 -12.42
CA LEU A 241 -17.76 7.72 -13.03
C LEU A 241 -18.24 6.67 -14.05
N TYR A 242 -17.34 6.32 -14.95
CA TYR A 242 -17.53 5.13 -15.77
C TYR A 242 -17.55 3.90 -14.86
N GLN A 243 -18.32 2.88 -15.25
CA GLN A 243 -18.33 1.57 -14.63
C GLN A 243 -17.82 0.58 -15.67
N ILE A 244 -16.60 0.09 -15.49
CA ILE A 244 -15.91 -0.74 -16.47
C ILE A 244 -15.85 -2.18 -15.98
N ASN A 245 -15.13 -2.40 -14.89
CA ASN A 245 -15.04 -3.66 -14.14
C ASN A 245 -14.41 -3.35 -12.76
N THR A 246 -14.42 -4.32 -11.85
CA THR A 246 -13.96 -4.09 -10.47
C THR A 246 -12.52 -3.62 -10.36
N ALA A 247 -11.61 -4.09 -11.22
CA ALA A 247 -10.20 -3.68 -11.19
C ALA A 247 -9.99 -2.25 -11.71
N VAL A 248 -10.62 -1.93 -12.84
CA VAL A 248 -10.53 -0.60 -13.45
C VAL A 248 -11.19 0.46 -12.58
N ASP A 249 -12.35 0.14 -12.02
CA ASP A 249 -13.07 1.06 -11.14
C ASP A 249 -12.29 1.25 -9.81
N ALA A 250 -11.61 0.21 -9.32
CA ALA A 250 -10.79 0.26 -8.10
C ALA A 250 -9.57 1.18 -8.24
N TYR A 251 -8.74 1.04 -9.28
CA TYR A 251 -7.58 1.93 -9.40
C TYR A 251 -8.01 3.36 -9.78
N ASN A 252 -9.09 3.54 -10.54
CA ASN A 252 -9.60 4.89 -10.85
C ASN A 252 -10.12 5.62 -9.61
N LEU A 253 -10.56 4.89 -8.58
CA LEU A 253 -10.88 5.46 -7.28
C LEU A 253 -9.64 6.00 -6.58
N ALA A 254 -8.52 5.27 -6.60
CA ALA A 254 -7.23 5.75 -6.10
C ALA A 254 -6.73 6.99 -6.88
N VAL A 255 -6.93 7.03 -8.20
CA VAL A 255 -6.63 8.20 -9.04
C VAL A 255 -7.38 9.46 -8.56
N LEU A 256 -8.67 9.32 -8.22
CA LEU A 256 -9.48 10.44 -7.74
C LEU A 256 -9.02 10.98 -6.40
N GLU A 257 -8.61 10.11 -5.48
CA GLU A 257 -8.15 10.53 -4.16
C GLU A 257 -6.76 11.15 -4.17
N THR A 258 -5.87 10.64 -5.01
CA THR A 258 -4.44 11.00 -4.99
C THR A 258 -4.10 12.08 -6.03
N GLY A 259 -4.91 12.18 -7.09
CA GLY A 259 -4.62 13.04 -8.24
C GLY A 259 -3.49 12.50 -9.14
N VAL A 260 -2.92 11.34 -8.85
CA VAL A 260 -1.85 10.69 -9.62
C VAL A 260 -2.46 9.81 -10.71
N GLY A 261 -1.89 9.87 -11.93
CA GLY A 261 -2.33 9.04 -13.05
C GLY A 261 -1.93 7.58 -12.85
N LEU A 262 -2.91 6.68 -12.82
CA LEU A 262 -2.69 5.24 -12.81
C LEU A 262 -3.25 4.60 -14.08
N GLY A 263 -2.54 3.60 -14.61
CA GLY A 263 -2.99 2.79 -15.76
C GLY A 263 -2.70 1.32 -15.53
N GLY A 264 -3.69 0.47 -15.84
CA GLY A 264 -3.61 -0.97 -15.60
C GLY A 264 -3.75 -1.76 -16.90
N PHE A 265 -2.94 -2.80 -17.05
CA PHE A 265 -2.88 -3.63 -18.25
C PHE A 265 -3.00 -5.11 -17.89
N ASP A 266 -3.60 -5.89 -18.80
CA ASP A 266 -3.51 -7.34 -18.74
C ASP A 266 -2.05 -7.76 -18.99
N ALA A 267 -1.40 -8.27 -17.95
CA ALA A 267 0.02 -8.61 -18.00
C ALA A 267 0.31 -9.74 -19.01
N SER A 268 -0.68 -10.59 -19.33
CA SER A 268 -0.54 -11.65 -20.32
C SER A 268 -0.46 -11.14 -21.76
N GLN A 269 -0.88 -9.90 -22.00
CA GLN A 269 -0.91 -9.24 -23.32
C GLN A 269 0.33 -8.37 -23.58
N LEU A 270 1.24 -8.29 -22.61
CA LEU A 270 2.48 -7.51 -22.67
C LEU A 270 3.67 -8.40 -23.06
N THR A 271 4.56 -7.86 -23.89
CA THR A 271 5.78 -8.56 -24.32
C THR A 271 7.02 -7.88 -23.74
N GLY A 272 7.61 -8.49 -22.72
CA GLY A 272 8.83 -7.97 -22.09
C GLY A 272 8.59 -6.74 -21.20
N PRO A 273 9.65 -6.03 -20.79
CA PRO A 273 9.50 -4.87 -19.93
C PRO A 273 8.88 -3.69 -20.68
N VAL A 274 8.08 -2.90 -19.98
CA VAL A 274 7.49 -1.67 -20.53
C VAL A 274 8.48 -0.52 -20.35
N GLN A 275 8.72 0.20 -21.44
CA GLN A 275 9.58 1.36 -21.52
C GLN A 275 8.75 2.63 -21.76
N LEU A 276 9.12 3.73 -21.09
CA LEU A 276 8.68 5.07 -21.43
C LEU A 276 9.61 5.67 -22.49
N ARG A 277 9.10 5.94 -23.68
CA ARG A 277 9.88 6.50 -24.80
C ARG A 277 9.06 7.49 -25.61
N PHE A 278 9.71 8.17 -26.56
CA PHE A 278 8.98 8.83 -27.63
C PHE A 278 8.46 7.78 -28.64
N SER A 279 7.29 8.07 -29.20
CA SER A 279 6.69 7.31 -30.28
C SER A 279 7.59 7.29 -31.51
N ASN A 280 7.56 6.19 -32.25
CA ASN A 280 8.07 6.19 -33.61
C ASN A 280 7.13 7.02 -34.49
N GLN A 281 7.65 7.64 -35.55
CA GLN A 281 6.83 8.45 -36.45
C GLN A 281 5.76 7.57 -37.12
N ASN A 282 4.50 7.98 -37.03
CA ASN A 282 3.34 7.25 -37.56
C ASN A 282 3.20 5.82 -37.01
N GLU A 283 3.59 5.60 -35.75
CA GLU A 283 3.31 4.34 -35.05
C GLU A 283 1.79 4.14 -34.97
N SER A 284 1.30 3.03 -35.51
CA SER A 284 -0.13 2.75 -35.59
C SER A 284 -0.61 2.07 -34.31
N MET A 285 -1.64 2.65 -33.67
CA MET A 285 -2.17 2.18 -32.40
C MET A 285 -3.69 2.06 -32.46
N GLN A 286 -4.20 0.85 -32.19
CA GLN A 286 -5.64 0.64 -31.99
C GLN A 286 -6.03 1.10 -30.59
N LEU A 287 -6.28 2.40 -30.43
CA LEU A 287 -6.65 2.96 -29.13
C LEU A 287 -8.03 2.46 -28.69
N LEU A 288 -8.21 2.32 -27.38
CA LEU A 288 -9.43 1.83 -26.77
C LEU A 288 -10.63 2.69 -27.17
N GLY A 289 -11.59 2.10 -27.88
CA GLY A 289 -12.83 2.75 -28.33
C GLY A 289 -12.77 3.47 -29.68
N ASP A 290 -11.61 3.50 -30.36
CA ASP A 290 -11.55 3.95 -31.75
C ASP A 290 -12.02 2.84 -32.70
N SER A 291 -12.65 3.21 -33.81
CA SER A 291 -13.03 2.25 -34.87
C SER A 291 -11.89 1.92 -35.82
N GLU A 292 -10.91 2.81 -35.94
CA GLU A 292 -9.75 2.70 -36.83
C GLU A 292 -8.47 3.02 -36.05
N PRO A 293 -7.31 2.50 -36.45
CA PRO A 293 -6.05 2.81 -35.79
C PRO A 293 -5.71 4.31 -35.81
N THR A 294 -5.30 4.84 -34.67
CA THR A 294 -4.75 6.19 -34.53
C THR A 294 -3.25 6.15 -34.80
N LEU A 295 -2.74 7.11 -35.57
CA LEU A 295 -1.31 7.30 -35.77
C LEU A 295 -0.75 8.22 -34.69
N THR A 296 0.36 7.81 -34.08
CA THR A 296 1.11 8.69 -33.18
C THR A 296 1.69 9.88 -33.93
N ARG A 297 1.81 10.99 -33.23
CA ARG A 297 2.58 12.14 -33.71
C ARG A 297 4.05 11.92 -33.41
N GLU A 298 4.91 12.69 -34.06
CA GLU A 298 6.33 12.76 -33.70
C GLU A 298 6.49 13.29 -32.27
N ASN A 299 7.44 12.74 -31.52
CA ASN A 299 7.74 13.11 -30.12
C ASN A 299 6.56 12.98 -29.15
N GLN A 300 5.59 12.12 -29.45
CA GLN A 300 4.52 11.80 -28.51
C GLN A 300 5.06 10.83 -27.46
N LEU A 301 4.78 11.09 -26.19
CA LEU A 301 5.23 10.22 -25.12
C LEU A 301 4.35 8.96 -25.09
N VAL A 302 4.96 7.78 -25.03
CA VAL A 302 4.25 6.49 -24.99
C VAL A 302 4.88 5.57 -23.96
N TYR A 303 4.06 4.79 -23.25
CA TYR A 303 4.53 3.52 -22.71
C TYR A 303 4.50 2.49 -23.84
N ALA A 304 5.56 1.71 -23.98
CA ALA A 304 5.68 0.68 -25.00
C ALA A 304 6.31 -0.58 -24.42
N ASP A 305 5.76 -1.74 -24.76
CA ASP A 305 6.45 -3.00 -24.54
C ASP A 305 7.48 -3.26 -25.66
N ALA A 306 8.05 -4.46 -25.71
CA ALA A 306 9.06 -4.81 -26.71
C ALA A 306 8.54 -4.84 -28.16
N GLU A 307 7.22 -4.89 -28.36
CA GLU A 307 6.58 -5.05 -29.67
C GLU A 307 5.79 -3.82 -30.10
N LYS A 308 5.17 -3.10 -29.17
CA LYS A 308 4.16 -2.07 -29.46
C LYS A 308 4.06 -1.00 -28.38
N ALA A 309 3.73 0.23 -28.80
CA ALA A 309 3.18 1.22 -27.87
C ALA A 309 1.85 0.72 -27.29
N ILE A 310 1.68 0.86 -25.97
CA ILE A 310 0.51 0.41 -25.21
C ILE A 310 -0.34 1.58 -24.71
N THR A 311 0.25 2.77 -24.56
CA THR A 311 -0.48 4.02 -24.26
C THR A 311 0.06 5.20 -25.02
N ILE A 312 -0.73 6.27 -25.09
CA ILE A 312 -0.27 7.60 -25.50
C ILE A 312 -0.40 8.59 -24.35
N ASP A 313 0.51 9.57 -24.33
CA ASP A 313 0.43 10.75 -23.46
C ASP A 313 0.37 10.35 -21.97
N LEU A 314 1.29 9.48 -21.53
CA LEU A 314 1.26 8.76 -20.23
C LEU A 314 0.07 7.80 -20.15
N ASN A 315 -0.65 7.71 -19.03
CA ASN A 315 -1.90 6.94 -18.92
C ASN A 315 -3.13 7.75 -19.41
N TYR A 316 -3.01 8.54 -20.48
CA TYR A 316 -4.16 9.26 -21.05
C TYR A 316 -5.10 8.31 -21.80
N ARG A 317 -4.55 7.44 -22.66
CA ARG A 317 -5.35 6.47 -23.40
C ARG A 317 -4.55 5.25 -23.81
N ASP A 318 -5.12 4.09 -23.53
CA ASP A 318 -4.52 2.77 -23.76
C ASP A 318 -4.93 2.20 -25.12
N ILE A 319 -4.21 1.17 -25.58
CA ILE A 319 -4.64 0.33 -26.71
C ILE A 319 -5.68 -0.71 -26.25
N ASP A 320 -6.52 -1.17 -27.19
CA ASP A 320 -7.54 -2.19 -26.91
C ASP A 320 -6.93 -3.55 -26.55
N ALA A 321 -5.77 -3.90 -27.15
CA ALA A 321 -5.15 -5.22 -27.03
C ALA A 321 -4.69 -5.58 -25.60
N THR A 322 -4.35 -4.59 -24.78
CA THR A 322 -3.81 -4.79 -23.42
C THR A 322 -4.83 -4.46 -22.33
N LYS A 323 -6.09 -4.24 -22.71
CA LYS A 323 -7.14 -3.81 -21.77
C LYS A 323 -7.41 -4.90 -20.73
N ILE A 324 -7.71 -4.46 -19.50
CA ILE A 324 -8.18 -5.36 -18.45
C ILE A 324 -9.61 -5.82 -18.79
N THR A 325 -9.82 -7.13 -18.76
CA THR A 325 -11.13 -7.78 -18.92
C THR A 325 -11.47 -8.61 -17.69
N THR A 326 -12.66 -9.22 -17.65
CA THR A 326 -13.01 -10.16 -16.56
C THR A 326 -12.19 -11.45 -16.60
N ASP A 327 -11.51 -11.73 -17.72
CA ASP A 327 -10.67 -12.92 -17.89
C ASP A 327 -9.21 -12.66 -17.51
N THR A 328 -8.84 -11.39 -17.27
CA THR A 328 -7.49 -11.01 -16.83
C THR A 328 -7.22 -11.57 -15.44
N THR A 329 -6.09 -12.29 -15.30
CA THR A 329 -5.67 -12.94 -14.05
C THR A 329 -4.46 -12.27 -13.41
N ASP A 330 -3.63 -11.59 -14.20
CA ASP A 330 -2.48 -10.83 -13.74
C ASP A 330 -2.57 -9.41 -14.30
N ILE A 331 -2.44 -8.41 -13.42
CA ILE A 331 -2.45 -6.99 -13.80
C ILE A 331 -1.05 -6.42 -13.63
N LEU A 332 -0.59 -5.63 -14.61
CA LEU A 332 0.52 -4.70 -14.43
C LEU A 332 -0.04 -3.29 -14.29
N LEU A 333 0.09 -2.71 -13.09
CA LEU A 333 -0.39 -1.36 -12.77
C LEU A 333 0.79 -0.38 -12.77
N PHE A 334 0.60 0.78 -13.37
CA PHE A 334 1.58 1.87 -13.47
C PHE A 334 1.10 3.11 -12.73
N ALA A 335 2.05 3.89 -12.22
CA ALA A 335 1.83 5.25 -11.74
C ALA A 335 2.74 6.24 -12.45
N ASP A 336 2.13 7.32 -12.97
CA ASP A 336 2.83 8.36 -13.70
C ASP A 336 3.62 9.28 -12.76
N GLY A 337 4.95 9.14 -12.80
CA GLY A 337 5.84 10.15 -12.26
C GLY A 337 6.08 11.28 -13.26
N ALA A 338 6.41 12.45 -12.75
CA ALA A 338 6.77 13.61 -13.55
C ALA A 338 7.85 14.42 -12.84
N PRO A 339 8.62 15.26 -13.57
CA PRO A 339 9.60 16.12 -12.93
C PRO A 339 8.98 16.96 -11.81
N ASN A 340 9.63 16.96 -10.65
CA ASN A 340 9.24 17.67 -9.42
C ASN A 340 8.05 17.08 -8.63
N LEU A 341 7.56 15.89 -8.99
CA LEU A 341 6.68 15.13 -8.10
C LEU A 341 7.53 14.33 -7.11
N ALA A 342 7.08 14.26 -5.85
CA ALA A 342 7.75 13.45 -4.85
C ALA A 342 7.52 11.98 -5.17
N GLU A 343 8.59 11.19 -5.14
CA GLU A 343 8.53 9.76 -5.37
C GLU A 343 7.57 9.06 -4.42
N ASP A 344 7.63 9.40 -3.13
CA ASP A 344 6.76 8.85 -2.09
C ASP A 344 5.27 9.05 -2.40
N ASP A 345 4.88 10.20 -2.98
CA ASP A 345 3.49 10.45 -3.38
C ASP A 345 3.05 9.53 -4.52
N ILE A 346 3.95 9.26 -5.47
CA ILE A 346 3.68 8.35 -6.61
C ILE A 346 3.60 6.90 -6.13
N LEU A 347 4.51 6.48 -5.25
CA LEU A 347 4.50 5.14 -4.67
C LEU A 347 3.27 4.92 -3.78
N ALA A 348 2.89 5.90 -2.96
CA ALA A 348 1.69 5.83 -2.14
C ALA A 348 0.42 5.73 -3.00
N ALA A 349 0.37 6.46 -4.13
CA ALA A 349 -0.76 6.35 -5.06
C ALA A 349 -0.82 4.99 -5.76
N LEU A 350 0.32 4.46 -6.21
CA LEU A 350 0.41 3.13 -6.81
C LEU A 350 -0.01 2.04 -5.82
N GLN A 351 0.52 2.11 -4.60
CA GLN A 351 0.19 1.18 -3.52
C GLN A 351 -1.30 1.21 -3.20
N LYS A 352 -1.90 2.40 -3.04
CA LYS A 352 -3.35 2.54 -2.82
C LYS A 352 -4.16 1.91 -3.97
N GLY A 353 -3.76 2.15 -5.22
CA GLY A 353 -4.39 1.52 -6.38
C GLY A 353 -4.32 -0.01 -6.35
N ALA A 354 -3.16 -0.55 -6.01
CA ALA A 354 -2.95 -1.99 -5.88
C ALA A 354 -3.76 -2.60 -4.72
N GLU A 355 -3.84 -1.91 -3.58
CA GLU A 355 -4.64 -2.30 -2.42
C GLU A 355 -6.14 -2.31 -2.74
N TYR A 356 -6.66 -1.33 -3.48
CA TYR A 356 -8.05 -1.36 -3.93
C TYR A 356 -8.31 -2.50 -4.91
N ILE A 357 -7.40 -2.76 -5.85
CA ILE A 357 -7.51 -3.94 -6.71
C ILE A 357 -7.54 -5.21 -5.85
N GLN A 358 -6.61 -5.36 -4.91
CA GLN A 358 -6.55 -6.53 -4.03
C GLN A 358 -7.83 -6.69 -3.20
N GLN A 359 -8.35 -5.59 -2.64
CA GLN A 359 -9.56 -5.60 -1.82
C GLN A 359 -10.78 -6.08 -2.62
N PHE A 360 -10.95 -5.61 -3.86
CA PHE A 360 -12.16 -5.87 -4.65
C PHE A 360 -12.03 -7.01 -5.68
N CYS A 361 -10.81 -7.46 -5.94
CA CYS A 361 -10.50 -8.50 -6.93
C CYS A 361 -9.63 -9.63 -6.35
N SER A 362 -9.30 -9.64 -5.06
CA SER A 362 -8.28 -10.55 -4.50
C SER A 362 -6.90 -10.38 -5.19
N GLY A 363 -6.02 -11.36 -5.02
CA GLY A 363 -4.70 -11.37 -5.66
C GLY A 363 -3.56 -10.99 -4.72
N THR A 364 -2.33 -11.20 -5.20
CA THR A 364 -1.10 -10.92 -4.48
C THR A 364 -0.38 -9.75 -5.13
N ILE A 365 -0.17 -8.70 -4.35
CA ILE A 365 0.63 -7.54 -4.75
C ILE A 365 2.11 -7.95 -4.67
N GLU A 366 2.81 -7.85 -5.79
CA GLU A 366 4.25 -8.09 -5.86
C GLU A 366 5.03 -6.81 -5.49
N SER A 367 6.36 -6.86 -5.56
CA SER A 367 7.20 -5.70 -5.26
C SER A 367 6.95 -4.54 -6.24
N ILE A 368 6.85 -3.33 -5.70
CA ILE A 368 6.84 -2.11 -6.50
C ILE A 368 8.23 -1.90 -7.10
N VAL A 369 8.27 -1.57 -8.39
CA VAL A 369 9.48 -1.22 -9.13
C VAL A 369 9.44 0.25 -9.51
N VAL A 370 10.53 0.99 -9.25
CA VAL A 370 10.66 2.40 -9.61
C VAL A 370 11.66 2.55 -10.75
N ASN A 371 11.25 3.21 -11.83
CA ASN A 371 12.03 3.39 -13.04
C ASN A 371 12.39 4.87 -13.21
N LYS A 372 13.68 5.19 -13.16
CA LYS A 372 14.24 6.57 -13.20
C LYS A 372 15.22 6.76 -14.34
#